data_AF-A0A7W1PH03-F1
#
_entry.id   AF-A0A7W1PH03-F1
#
_cell.length_a   1.000
_cell.length_b   1.000
_cell.length_c   1.000
_cell.angle_alpha   90.00
_cell.angle_beta   90.00
_cell.angle_gamma   90.00
#
_symmetry.space_group_name_H-M   'P 1'
#
loop_
_entity.id
_entity.type
_entity.pdbx_description
1 polymer ?
#
loop_
_entity_poly.entity_id
_entity_poly.type
_entity_poly.pdbx_seq_one_letter_code
_entity_poly.pdbx_strand_id
1 'polypeptide(L)'
;MRNSTVTAIPTLYRGIRFRSRLEARWAAFFDQCQWPWRYEPLDLDGYIPDFVLPFPHGPMLVEVKPALYLEDLRAHTAKIDASGWHHEAVLVSASYFDDDDCTSHHNSVAIGLLREKCEDDTYWWEAGTGFRCGCCGVLSFYHDMQSFRCRVRGCYDGDHYLGDPARADFAAAWATASNTTQWGQR
;
A
#
# COMPACT_ATOMS: atom_id res chain seq x y z
N MET A 1 -7.34 13.63 -26.92
CA MET A 1 -6.57 13.57 -25.66
C MET A 1 -5.22 12.95 -25.99
N ARG A 2 -4.10 13.64 -25.72
CA ARG A 2 -2.77 13.05 -25.99
C ARG A 2 -2.49 12.01 -24.91
N ASN A 3 -2.43 10.74 -25.30
CA ASN A 3 -1.95 9.66 -24.45
C ASN A 3 -0.43 9.83 -24.28
N SER A 4 -0.02 10.69 -23.36
CA SER A 4 1.39 10.86 -23.01
C SER A 4 1.84 9.60 -22.29
N THR A 5 2.45 8.66 -23.00
CA THR A 5 3.08 7.49 -22.41
C THR A 5 4.26 7.96 -21.57
N VAL A 6 4.04 8.18 -20.27
CA VAL A 6 5.11 8.46 -19.31
C VAL A 6 6.00 7.23 -19.27
N THR A 7 7.19 7.33 -19.89
CA THR A 7 8.18 6.25 -19.84
C THR A 7 8.70 6.14 -18.41
N ALA A 8 8.39 5.03 -17.75
CA ALA A 8 8.94 4.71 -16.44
C ALA A 8 10.48 4.67 -16.51
N ILE A 9 11.13 5.25 -15.49
CA ILE A 9 12.60 5.26 -15.37
C ILE A 9 12.99 4.08 -14.46
N PRO A 10 13.69 3.05 -14.97
CA PRO A 10 14.18 1.97 -14.13
C PRO A 10 15.10 2.51 -13.04
N THR A 11 14.91 2.06 -11.81
CA THR A 11 15.58 2.62 -10.62
C THR A 11 16.16 1.50 -9.76
N LEU A 12 17.42 1.65 -9.34
CA LEU A 12 18.08 0.70 -8.45
C LEU A 12 17.81 1.07 -6.99
N TYR A 13 17.31 0.13 -6.20
CA TYR A 13 17.17 0.27 -4.74
C TYR A 13 17.46 -1.07 -4.06
N ARG A 14 18.34 -1.07 -3.05
CA ARG A 14 18.82 -2.27 -2.33
C ARG A 14 19.25 -3.43 -3.24
N GLY A 15 19.93 -3.09 -4.35
CA GLY A 15 20.44 -4.06 -5.32
C GLY A 15 19.38 -4.63 -6.29
N ILE A 16 18.12 -4.21 -6.19
CA ILE A 16 17.03 -4.62 -7.08
C ILE A 16 16.75 -3.50 -8.09
N ARG A 17 16.66 -3.86 -9.37
CA ARG A 17 16.33 -2.94 -10.46
C ARG A 17 14.83 -2.95 -10.71
N PHE A 18 14.14 -1.94 -10.20
CA PHE A 18 12.71 -1.74 -10.38
C PHE A 18 12.39 -1.23 -11.79
N ARG A 19 11.20 -1.55 -12.31
CA ARG A 19 10.72 -1.07 -13.62
C ARG A 19 10.48 0.44 -13.61
N SER A 20 10.14 1.00 -12.45
CA SER A 20 9.90 2.44 -12.30
C SER A 20 10.52 3.02 -11.01
N ARG A 21 10.74 4.34 -11.02
CA ARG A 21 11.10 5.10 -9.80
C ARG A 21 10.01 5.02 -8.74
N LEU A 22 8.74 4.97 -9.15
CA LEU A 22 7.62 4.92 -8.23
C LEU A 22 7.59 3.60 -7.45
N GLU A 23 7.81 2.46 -8.11
CA GLU A 23 7.97 1.17 -7.43
C GLU A 23 9.17 1.19 -6.47
N ALA A 24 10.33 1.68 -6.90
CA ALA A 24 11.51 1.77 -6.03
C ALA A 24 11.21 2.64 -4.78
N ARG A 25 10.46 3.72 -4.95
CA ARG A 25 10.04 4.59 -3.84
C ARG A 25 9.10 3.87 -2.88
N TRP A 26 8.14 3.10 -3.37
CA TRP A 26 7.27 2.29 -2.52
C TRP A 26 8.06 1.24 -1.75
N ALA A 27 9.04 0.57 -2.37
CA ALA A 27 9.96 -0.33 -1.68
C ALA A 27 10.74 0.38 -0.56
N ALA A 28 11.25 1.58 -0.82
CA ALA A 28 11.94 2.40 0.17
C ALA A 28 11.00 2.85 1.30
N PHE A 29 9.75 3.19 0.99
CA PHE A 29 8.73 3.54 1.98
C PHE A 29 8.37 2.35 2.87
N PHE A 30 8.20 1.15 2.31
CA PHE A 30 7.98 -0.08 3.08
C PHE A 30 9.12 -0.31 4.09
N ASP A 31 10.38 -0.10 3.68
CA ASP A 31 11.51 -0.18 4.60
C ASP A 31 11.45 0.86 5.73
N GLN A 32 11.06 2.11 5.43
CA GLN A 32 10.88 3.15 6.46
C GLN A 32 9.77 2.79 7.46
N CYS A 33 8.69 2.17 7.00
CA CYS A 33 7.57 1.73 7.84
C CYS A 33 7.78 0.35 8.49
N GLN A 34 8.92 -0.30 8.25
CA GLN A 34 9.22 -1.67 8.72
C GLN A 34 8.27 -2.75 8.15
N TRP A 35 7.78 -2.54 6.93
CA TRP A 35 6.92 -3.49 6.23
C TRP A 35 7.80 -4.41 5.37
N PRO A 36 7.86 -5.73 5.67
CA PRO A 36 8.60 -6.64 4.80
C PRO A 36 7.96 -6.68 3.41
N TRP A 37 8.78 -6.76 2.37
CA TRP A 37 8.31 -6.81 0.99
C TRP A 37 9.14 -7.78 0.15
N ARG A 38 8.52 -8.30 -0.91
CA ARG A 38 9.17 -9.06 -1.99
C ARG A 38 8.71 -8.45 -3.31
N TYR A 39 9.65 -8.15 -4.20
CA TYR A 39 9.36 -7.56 -5.51
C TYR A 39 9.11 -8.65 -6.56
N GLU A 40 8.01 -8.53 -7.31
CA GLU A 40 7.57 -9.48 -8.35
C GLU A 40 7.75 -10.97 -7.99
N PRO A 41 7.31 -11.43 -6.80
CA PRO A 41 7.68 -12.77 -6.32
C PRO A 41 6.83 -13.90 -6.90
N LEU A 42 5.76 -13.57 -7.62
CA LEU A 42 4.74 -14.51 -8.08
C LEU A 42 4.42 -14.28 -9.55
N ASP A 43 4.08 -15.36 -10.24
CA ASP A 43 3.40 -15.36 -11.53
C ASP A 43 2.04 -16.01 -11.29
N LEU A 44 0.99 -15.19 -11.19
CA LEU A 44 -0.39 -15.67 -11.12
C LEU A 44 -0.85 -16.01 -12.55
N ASP A 45 -2.16 -16.13 -12.81
CA ASP A 45 -2.68 -16.43 -14.15
C ASP A 45 -2.42 -15.29 -15.17
N GLY A 46 -1.17 -15.16 -15.63
CA GLY A 46 -0.70 -14.08 -16.52
C GLY A 46 -0.58 -12.72 -15.83
N TYR A 47 -0.58 -12.67 -14.49
CA TYR A 47 -0.46 -11.45 -13.71
C TYR A 47 0.64 -11.55 -12.66
N ILE A 48 1.64 -10.68 -12.81
CA ILE A 48 2.73 -10.51 -11.85
C ILE A 48 2.43 -9.24 -11.05
N PRO A 49 2.16 -9.34 -9.74
CA PRO A 49 2.03 -8.16 -8.89
C PRO A 49 3.36 -7.47 -8.67
N ASP A 50 3.35 -6.15 -8.46
CA ASP A 50 4.58 -5.39 -8.19
C ASP A 50 5.24 -5.87 -6.89
N PHE A 51 4.46 -6.08 -5.82
CA PHE A 51 4.97 -6.60 -4.56
C PHE A 51 4.04 -7.60 -3.88
N VAL A 52 4.62 -8.37 -2.96
CA VAL A 52 3.89 -9.07 -1.90
C VAL A 52 4.51 -8.75 -0.54
N LEU A 53 3.69 -8.31 0.41
CA LEU A 53 4.08 -8.07 1.80
C LEU A 53 3.69 -9.30 2.64
N PRO A 54 4.65 -10.08 3.19
CA PRO A 54 4.37 -11.29 3.95
C PRO A 54 3.93 -10.95 5.38
N PHE A 55 2.74 -10.38 5.53
CA PHE A 55 2.17 -10.00 6.81
C PHE A 55 1.63 -11.22 7.59
N PRO A 56 1.47 -11.10 8.93
CA PRO A 56 1.07 -12.24 9.78
C PRO A 56 -0.31 -12.84 9.47
N HIS A 57 -1.27 -12.03 8.98
CA HIS A 57 -2.62 -12.49 8.63
C HIS A 57 -2.74 -13.04 7.20
N GLY A 58 -1.61 -13.13 6.49
CA GLY A 58 -1.53 -13.59 5.12
C GLY A 58 -0.67 -12.67 4.27
N PRO A 59 -0.10 -13.19 3.17
CA PRO A 59 0.58 -12.35 2.21
C PRO A 59 -0.41 -11.34 1.63
N MET A 60 0.00 -10.09 1.51
CA MET A 60 -0.80 -9.05 0.89
C MET A 60 -0.16 -8.62 -0.43
N LEU A 61 -0.93 -8.65 -1.50
CA LEU A 61 -0.51 -8.18 -2.82
C LEU A 61 -0.47 -6.65 -2.84
N VAL A 62 0.53 -6.06 -3.50
CA VAL A 62 0.57 -4.61 -3.76
C VAL A 62 0.75 -4.37 -5.24
N GLU A 63 -0.07 -3.46 -5.76
CA GLU A 63 0.03 -2.97 -7.14
C GLU A 63 0.17 -1.44 -7.12
N VAL A 64 1.15 -0.92 -7.86
CA VAL A 64 1.49 0.49 -7.92
C VAL A 64 0.86 1.12 -9.17
N LYS A 65 0.22 2.28 -8.98
CA LYS A 65 -0.39 3.07 -10.07
C LYS A 65 -0.01 4.54 -9.95
N PRO A 66 0.19 5.25 -11.07
CA PRO A 66 0.46 6.70 -11.07
C PRO A 66 -0.82 7.52 -10.89
N ALA A 67 -1.71 7.08 -10.00
CA ALA A 67 -2.97 7.77 -9.70
C ALA A 67 -2.73 8.95 -8.75
N LEU A 68 -3.55 10.00 -8.86
CA LEU A 68 -3.45 11.20 -8.02
C LEU A 68 -4.58 11.31 -6.99
N TYR A 69 -5.70 10.62 -7.23
CA TYR A 69 -6.81 10.53 -6.29
C TYR A 69 -7.09 9.07 -5.95
N LEU A 70 -7.59 8.81 -4.73
CA LEU A 70 -7.90 7.46 -4.26
C LEU A 70 -8.91 6.76 -5.18
N GLU A 71 -9.92 7.49 -5.63
CA GLU A 71 -10.98 6.98 -6.49
C GLU A 71 -10.46 6.50 -7.86
N ASP A 72 -9.42 7.14 -8.40
CA ASP A 72 -8.80 6.72 -9.67
C ASP A 72 -8.26 5.28 -9.60
N LEU A 73 -7.90 4.79 -8.41
CA LEU A 73 -7.43 3.41 -8.22
C LEU A 73 -8.53 2.38 -8.47
N ARG A 74 -9.81 2.73 -8.33
CA ARG A 74 -10.92 1.79 -8.55
C ARG A 74 -10.94 1.24 -9.98
N ALA A 75 -10.44 1.99 -10.96
CA ALA A 75 -10.30 1.53 -12.34
C ALA A 75 -9.32 0.35 -12.51
N HIS A 76 -8.56 -0.01 -11.47
CA HIS A 76 -7.52 -1.03 -11.51
C HIS A 76 -7.83 -2.29 -10.67
N THR A 77 -8.98 -2.36 -10.01
CA THR A 77 -9.34 -3.48 -9.11
C THR A 77 -9.64 -4.78 -9.87
N ALA A 78 -10.33 -4.67 -11.01
CA ALA A 78 -10.83 -5.81 -11.78
C ALA A 78 -9.75 -6.84 -12.16
N LYS A 79 -8.51 -6.37 -12.42
CA LYS A 79 -7.40 -7.26 -12.75
C LYS A 79 -7.00 -8.14 -11.56
N ILE A 80 -6.96 -7.57 -10.37
CA ILE A 80 -6.62 -8.30 -9.14
C ILE A 80 -7.77 -9.24 -8.78
N ASP A 81 -9.03 -8.81 -8.94
CA ASP A 81 -10.20 -9.64 -8.64
C ASP A 81 -10.31 -10.84 -9.59
N ALA A 82 -9.86 -10.71 -10.84
CA ALA A 82 -9.81 -11.80 -11.80
C ALA A 82 -8.53 -12.67 -11.74
N SER A 83 -7.58 -12.36 -10.85
CA SER A 83 -6.23 -12.98 -10.88
C SER A 83 -6.09 -14.33 -10.18
N GLY A 84 -7.14 -14.80 -9.49
CA GLY A 84 -7.06 -15.96 -8.59
C GLY A 84 -6.37 -15.65 -7.25
N TRP A 85 -6.00 -14.40 -6.98
CA TRP A 85 -5.46 -14.00 -5.68
C TRP A 85 -6.55 -14.03 -4.59
N HIS A 86 -6.39 -14.88 -3.58
CA HIS A 86 -7.37 -15.09 -2.51
C HIS A 86 -7.04 -14.40 -1.18
N HIS A 87 -5.92 -13.69 -1.10
CA HIS A 87 -5.57 -12.90 0.08
C HIS A 87 -5.89 -11.41 -0.13
N GLU A 88 -5.54 -10.59 0.85
CA GLU A 88 -5.69 -9.13 0.76
C GLU A 88 -4.82 -8.56 -0.35
N ALA A 89 -5.26 -7.42 -0.89
CA ALA A 89 -4.51 -6.67 -1.88
C ALA A 89 -4.64 -5.16 -1.59
N VAL A 90 -3.64 -4.37 -1.92
CA VAL A 90 -3.72 -2.91 -1.87
C VAL A 90 -3.19 -2.31 -3.16
N LEU A 91 -3.98 -1.43 -3.75
CA LEU A 91 -3.56 -0.55 -4.83
C LEU A 91 -2.99 0.71 -4.19
N VAL A 92 -1.75 1.06 -4.53
CA VAL A 92 -1.08 2.27 -4.03
C VAL A 92 -0.81 3.24 -5.18
N SER A 93 -0.69 4.53 -4.87
CA SER A 93 -0.72 5.59 -5.89
C SER A 93 0.64 6.26 -6.15
N ALA A 94 0.64 7.43 -6.79
CA ALA A 94 1.81 8.31 -6.86
C ALA A 94 2.32 8.74 -5.46
N SER A 95 1.49 8.63 -4.42
CA SER A 95 1.78 8.86 -2.99
C SER A 95 0.78 8.11 -2.09
N TYR A 96 0.94 8.19 -0.77
CA TYR A 96 -0.21 8.08 0.14
C TYR A 96 -1.12 9.32 -0.03
N PHE A 97 -2.40 9.19 0.36
CA PHE A 97 -3.37 10.29 0.33
C PHE A 97 -3.54 10.87 1.73
N ASP A 98 -3.50 12.19 1.85
CA ASP A 98 -3.62 12.91 3.11
C ASP A 98 -4.79 13.92 3.09
N ASP A 99 -5.71 13.72 2.16
CA ASP A 99 -6.99 14.43 2.11
C ASP A 99 -7.95 13.83 3.13
N ASP A 100 -8.61 14.69 3.90
CA ASP A 100 -9.60 14.27 4.90
C ASP A 100 -10.81 13.57 4.22
N ASP A 101 -11.03 13.80 2.93
CA ASP A 101 -12.11 13.15 2.15
C ASP A 101 -11.79 11.68 1.79
N CYS A 102 -10.55 11.21 1.96
CA CYS A 102 -10.15 9.86 1.58
C CYS A 102 -10.48 8.78 2.63
N THR A 103 -10.75 9.16 3.87
CA THR A 103 -11.03 8.22 4.97
C THR A 103 -12.15 8.75 5.85
N SER A 104 -12.87 7.88 6.54
CA SER A 104 -13.88 8.29 7.53
C SER A 104 -13.29 8.92 8.81
N HIS A 105 -11.96 9.02 8.92
CA HIS A 105 -11.24 9.43 10.12
C HIS A 105 -10.40 10.69 9.88
N HIS A 106 -10.75 11.81 10.53
CA HIS A 106 -10.01 13.06 10.41
C HIS A 106 -8.52 12.92 10.78
N ASN A 107 -7.65 13.64 10.07
CA ASN A 107 -6.21 13.68 10.30
C ASN A 107 -5.48 12.32 10.08
N SER A 108 -6.15 11.35 9.47
CA SER A 108 -5.53 10.10 9.02
C SER A 108 -4.97 10.25 7.59
N VAL A 109 -4.34 9.18 7.10
CA VAL A 109 -3.93 9.05 5.71
C VAL A 109 -4.55 7.80 5.11
N ALA A 110 -4.85 7.79 3.81
CA ALA A 110 -5.07 6.54 3.10
C ALA A 110 -3.77 6.09 2.45
N ILE A 111 -3.30 4.89 2.81
CA ILE A 111 -2.14 4.25 2.17
C ILE A 111 -2.43 3.91 0.71
N GLY A 112 -3.70 3.57 0.43
CA GLY A 112 -4.17 3.15 -0.87
C GLY A 112 -5.60 2.62 -0.80
N LEU A 113 -6.04 2.02 -1.90
CA LEU A 113 -7.32 1.31 -1.98
C LEU A 113 -7.07 -0.15 -1.60
N LEU A 114 -7.59 -0.56 -0.46
CA LEU A 114 -7.36 -1.85 0.19
C LEU A 114 -8.55 -2.78 -0.05
N ARG A 115 -8.25 -4.00 -0.48
CA ARG A 115 -9.19 -5.11 -0.61
C ARG A 115 -9.12 -6.01 0.60
N GLU A 116 -10.26 -6.24 1.23
CA GLU A 116 -10.43 -7.25 2.28
C GLU A 116 -11.63 -8.14 1.98
N LYS A 117 -11.53 -9.41 2.40
CA LYS A 117 -12.58 -10.42 2.23
C LYS A 117 -13.66 -10.23 3.29
N CYS A 118 -14.91 -10.14 2.85
CA CYS A 118 -16.10 -10.05 3.70
C CYS A 118 -16.51 -11.42 4.27
N GLU A 119 -17.43 -11.41 5.24
CA GLU A 119 -17.98 -12.64 5.86
C GLU A 119 -18.75 -13.52 4.86
N ASP A 120 -19.31 -12.92 3.80
CA ASP A 120 -20.07 -13.60 2.74
C ASP A 120 -19.19 -14.15 1.60
N ASP A 121 -17.88 -14.27 1.85
CA ASP A 121 -16.85 -14.68 0.90
C ASP A 121 -16.63 -13.75 -0.31
N THR A 122 -17.28 -12.58 -0.34
CA THR A 122 -16.98 -11.53 -1.34
C THR A 122 -15.77 -10.70 -0.95
N TYR A 123 -15.30 -9.84 -1.86
CA TYR A 123 -14.25 -8.86 -1.57
C TYR A 123 -14.82 -7.45 -1.66
N TRP A 124 -14.40 -6.60 -0.74
CA TRP A 124 -14.72 -5.18 -0.74
C TRP A 124 -13.45 -4.35 -0.79
N TRP A 125 -13.54 -3.24 -1.54
CA TRP A 125 -12.45 -2.29 -1.72
C TRP A 125 -12.79 -0.97 -1.04
N GLU A 126 -11.98 -0.56 -0.08
CA GLU A 126 -12.08 0.75 0.55
C GLU A 126 -10.71 1.29 0.97
N ALA A 127 -10.65 2.53 1.48
CA ALA A 127 -9.43 3.12 1.97
C ALA A 127 -8.69 2.22 2.99
N GLY A 128 -7.38 2.10 2.81
CA GLY A 128 -6.47 1.54 3.80
C GLY A 128 -5.97 2.64 4.73
N THR A 129 -6.66 2.86 5.85
CA THR A 129 -6.40 3.98 6.77
C THR A 129 -5.15 3.73 7.60
N GLY A 130 -4.16 4.63 7.46
CA GLY A 130 -2.87 4.57 8.14
C GLY A 130 -2.94 5.08 9.58
N PHE A 131 -2.28 4.37 10.49
CA PHE A 131 -2.24 4.69 11.92
C PHE A 131 -0.96 4.18 12.58
N ARG A 132 -0.70 4.63 13.82
CA ARG A 132 0.28 3.99 14.70
C ARG A 132 -0.44 2.98 15.58
N CYS A 133 -0.04 1.71 15.53
CA CYS A 133 -0.69 0.69 16.34
C CYS A 133 -0.42 0.90 17.84
N GLY A 134 -1.47 0.99 18.64
CA GLY A 134 -1.37 1.17 20.09
C GLY A 134 -0.76 -0.02 20.84
N CYS A 135 -0.81 -1.23 20.26
CA CYS A 135 -0.24 -2.44 20.86
C CYS A 135 1.28 -2.56 20.61
N CYS A 136 1.73 -2.38 19.36
CA CYS A 136 3.12 -2.64 18.98
C CYS A 136 3.94 -1.38 18.64
N GLY A 137 3.30 -0.21 18.55
CA GLY A 137 3.93 1.07 18.23
C GLY A 137 4.35 1.24 16.77
N VAL A 138 4.17 0.24 15.91
CA VAL A 138 4.57 0.26 14.49
C VAL A 138 3.53 0.98 13.63
N LEU A 139 3.99 1.72 12.63
CA LEU A 139 3.12 2.30 11.60
C LEU A 139 2.46 1.18 10.80
N SER A 140 1.14 1.19 10.75
CA SER A 140 0.34 0.17 10.09
C SER A 140 -0.86 0.81 9.42
N PHE A 141 -1.74 0.00 8.85
CA PHE A 141 -2.97 0.46 8.24
C PHE A 141 -4.07 -0.59 8.42
N TYR A 142 -5.29 -0.10 8.61
CA TYR A 142 -6.49 -0.90 8.75
C TYR A 142 -7.44 -0.70 7.55
N HIS A 143 -8.48 -1.52 7.43
CA HIS A 143 -9.50 -1.32 6.40
C HIS A 143 -10.57 -0.39 6.97
N ASP A 144 -10.84 0.74 6.31
CA ASP A 144 -11.66 1.82 6.90
C ASP A 144 -13.07 1.36 7.33
N MET A 145 -13.63 0.38 6.64
CA MET A 145 -14.99 -0.14 6.87
C MET A 145 -15.07 -1.60 7.34
N GLN A 146 -13.94 -2.30 7.51
CA GLN A 146 -13.92 -3.74 7.86
C GLN A 146 -13.04 -3.98 9.08
N SER A 147 -11.90 -4.66 8.92
CA SER A 147 -11.06 -4.97 10.06
C SER A 147 -10.16 -3.82 10.47
N PHE A 148 -10.14 -3.57 11.77
CA PHE A 148 -9.30 -2.55 12.44
C PHE A 148 -7.94 -3.11 12.89
N ARG A 149 -7.51 -4.24 12.30
CA ARG A 149 -6.27 -4.91 12.69
C ARG A 149 -5.03 -4.17 12.21
N CYS A 150 -3.98 -4.23 13.03
CA CYS A 150 -2.63 -3.91 12.60
C CYS A 150 -2.15 -4.98 11.61
N ARG A 151 -2.09 -4.65 10.31
CA ARG A 151 -1.60 -5.58 9.29
C ARG A 151 -0.14 -5.96 9.46
N VAL A 152 0.69 -5.07 10.01
CA VAL A 152 2.14 -5.25 10.03
C VAL A 152 2.59 -6.24 11.11
N ARG A 153 1.97 -6.20 12.29
CA ARG A 153 2.30 -7.08 13.42
C ARG A 153 1.16 -8.02 13.82
N GLY A 154 -0.01 -7.86 13.25
CA GLY A 154 -1.17 -8.71 13.48
C GLY A 154 -1.98 -8.40 14.73
N CYS A 155 -1.63 -7.35 15.49
CA CYS A 155 -2.37 -6.94 16.69
C CYS A 155 -3.83 -6.64 16.35
N TYR A 156 -4.76 -7.23 17.10
CA TYR A 156 -6.21 -7.04 16.91
C TYR A 156 -6.97 -7.28 18.21
N ASP A 157 -7.83 -6.32 18.59
CA ASP A 157 -8.78 -6.37 19.70
C ASP A 157 -9.93 -5.40 19.38
N GLY A 158 -10.58 -5.62 18.23
CA GLY A 158 -11.50 -4.62 17.65
C GLY A 158 -10.75 -3.35 17.26
N ASP A 159 -11.28 -2.20 17.69
CA ASP A 159 -10.71 -0.86 17.49
C ASP A 159 -9.74 -0.43 18.62
N HIS A 160 -9.60 -1.20 19.69
CA HIS A 160 -8.82 -0.82 20.88
C HIS A 160 -7.35 -0.48 20.56
N TYR A 161 -6.77 -1.10 19.53
CA TYR A 161 -5.39 -0.85 19.14
C TYR A 161 -5.23 0.23 18.05
N LEU A 162 -6.31 0.89 17.63
CA LEU A 162 -6.24 2.09 16.80
C LEU A 162 -5.65 3.23 17.65
N GLY A 163 -4.33 3.39 17.56
CA GLY A 163 -3.64 4.52 18.17
C GLY A 163 -3.74 5.78 17.31
N ASP A 164 -2.88 6.75 17.60
CA ASP A 164 -2.97 8.08 16.99
C ASP A 164 -2.89 8.05 15.45
N PRO A 165 -3.66 8.93 14.76
CA PRO A 165 -3.48 9.19 13.34
C PRO A 165 -2.02 9.59 13.06
N ALA A 166 -1.33 8.79 12.26
CA ALA A 166 0.13 8.89 12.10
C ALA A 166 0.54 9.71 10.86
N ARG A 167 -0.23 10.74 10.50
CA ARG A 167 -0.04 11.54 9.27
C ARG A 167 1.37 12.10 9.14
N ALA A 168 1.91 12.70 10.20
CA ALA A 168 3.26 13.26 10.20
C ALA A 168 4.34 12.18 10.02
N ASP A 169 4.14 11.01 10.62
CA ASP A 169 5.08 9.89 10.51
C ASP A 169 5.11 9.31 9.09
N PHE A 170 3.93 9.13 8.47
CA PHE A 170 3.84 8.70 7.07
C PHE A 170 4.45 9.72 6.12
N ALA A 171 4.22 11.01 6.36
CA ALA A 171 4.86 12.08 5.59
C ALA A 171 6.38 12.05 5.69
N ALA A 172 6.93 11.85 6.89
CA ALA A 172 8.36 11.74 7.11
C ALA A 172 8.97 10.50 6.43
N ALA A 173 8.30 9.35 6.52
CA ALA A 173 8.69 8.12 5.86
C ALA A 173 8.71 8.28 4.33
N TRP A 174 7.67 8.88 3.76
CA TRP A 174 7.56 9.12 2.32
C TRP A 174 8.58 10.11 1.79
N ALA A 175 8.86 11.19 2.54
CA ALA A 175 9.90 12.14 2.19
C ALA A 175 11.27 11.47 2.14
N THR A 176 11.58 10.62 3.14
CA THR A 176 12.82 9.86 3.20
C THR A 176 12.95 8.87 2.03
N ALA A 177 11.88 8.12 1.74
CA ALA A 177 11.81 7.21 0.59
C ALA A 177 12.01 7.93 -0.75
N SER A 178 11.40 9.11 -0.89
CA SER A 178 11.52 9.96 -2.08
C SER A 178 12.94 10.43 -2.30
N ASN A 179 13.60 10.94 -1.27
CA ASN A 179 15.00 11.38 -1.34
C ASN A 179 15.94 10.21 -1.67
N THR A 180 15.69 9.03 -1.09
CA THR A 180 16.50 7.82 -1.31
C THR A 180 16.48 7.32 -2.75
N THR A 181 15.38 7.56 -3.46
CA THR A 181 15.12 7.04 -4.82
C THR A 181 15.13 8.12 -5.91
N GLN A 182 15.41 9.37 -5.54
CA GLN A 182 15.49 10.50 -6.46
C GLN A 182 16.65 10.35 -7.46
N TRP A 183 17.79 9.87 -6.98
CA TRP A 183 19.02 9.71 -7.75
C TRP A 183 19.34 8.23 -7.92
N GLY A 184 19.78 7.81 -9.10
CA GLY A 184 20.22 6.43 -9.32
C GLY A 184 21.33 6.10 -8.32
N GLN A 185 21.10 5.12 -7.45
CA GLN A 185 22.14 4.63 -6.55
C GLN A 185 23.26 4.07 -7.43
N ARG A 186 24.45 4.66 -7.32
CA ARG A 186 25.64 4.30 -8.10
C ARG A 186 26.21 2.97 -7.63
#